data_AF-A0AAV5LGC1-F1
#
_entry.id   AF-A0AAV5LGC1-F1
#
_cell.length_a   1.000
_cell.length_b   1.000
_cell.length_c   1.000
_cell.angle_alpha   90.00
_cell.angle_beta   90.00
_cell.angle_gamma   90.00
#
_symmetry.space_group_name_H-M   'P 1'
#
loop_
_entity.id
_entity.type
_entity.pdbx_description
1 polymer ?
#
loop_
_entity_poly.entity_id
_entity_poly.type
_entity_poly.pdbx_seq_one_letter_code
_entity_poly.pdbx_strand_id
1 'polypeptide(L)'
;MLTGEALTWWESYLKLHQGEPELSTWDGFKKMFMQEYIPDSKRCELQREFVDLKQGSRTVEQYKKFDCYLPFVGSQVGDEQGKADRFLWGLNLNIYLPVNQFKPATYRGVADRAID
;
A
#
# COMPACT_ATOMS: atom_id res chain seq x y z
N MET A 1 -19.06 -6.27 -2.55
CA MET A 1 -20.03 -5.58 -3.45
C MET A 1 -20.27 -4.19 -2.88
N LEU A 2 -20.35 -3.16 -3.73
CA LEU A 2 -20.82 -1.84 -3.32
C LEU A 2 -22.33 -1.89 -3.09
N THR A 3 -22.82 -1.12 -2.12
CA THR A 3 -24.23 -1.04 -1.77
C THR A 3 -24.59 0.39 -1.41
N GLY A 4 -25.84 0.78 -1.64
CA GLY A 4 -26.34 2.11 -1.27
C GLY A 4 -25.63 3.24 -2.04
N GLU A 5 -25.30 4.32 -1.34
CA GLU A 5 -24.72 5.55 -1.91
C GLU A 5 -23.44 5.29 -2.73
N ALA A 6 -22.59 4.37 -2.26
CA ALA A 6 -21.36 4.03 -2.97
C ALA A 6 -21.60 3.39 -4.33
N LEU A 7 -22.67 2.60 -4.47
CA LEU A 7 -23.06 2.02 -5.77
C LEU A 7 -23.61 3.12 -6.69
N THR A 8 -24.48 3.99 -6.17
CA THR A 8 -25.06 5.11 -6.93
C THR A 8 -24.00 6.07 -7.44
N TRP A 9 -23.01 6.39 -6.62
CA TRP A 9 -21.86 7.19 -7.02
C TRP A 9 -21.08 6.51 -8.15
N TRP A 10 -20.71 5.23 -7.97
CA TRP A 10 -19.89 4.53 -8.96
C TRP A 10 -20.56 4.40 -10.32
N GLU A 11 -21.86 4.08 -10.35
CA GLU A 11 -22.65 4.03 -11.59
C GLU A 11 -22.76 5.39 -12.28
N SER A 12 -22.93 6.48 -11.50
CA SER A 12 -22.95 7.84 -12.04
C SER A 12 -21.59 8.26 -12.58
N TYR A 13 -20.51 7.91 -11.86
CA TYR A 13 -19.14 8.19 -12.25
C TYR A 13 -18.78 7.50 -13.57
N LEU A 14 -19.13 6.21 -13.72
CA LEU A 14 -18.94 5.45 -14.96
C LEU A 14 -19.73 6.02 -16.14
N LYS A 15 -20.94 6.55 -15.90
CA LYS A 15 -21.74 7.21 -16.96
C LYS A 15 -21.11 8.51 -17.44
N LEU A 16 -20.47 9.26 -16.55
CA LEU A 16 -19.82 10.53 -16.89
C LEU A 16 -18.48 10.32 -17.62
N HIS A 17 -17.75 9.25 -17.27
CA HIS A 17 -16.40 8.96 -17.79
C HIS A 17 -16.41 7.75 -18.74
N GLN A 18 -17.46 7.63 -19.56
CA GLN A 18 -17.58 6.52 -20.52
C GLN A 18 -16.40 6.52 -21.50
N GLY A 19 -15.75 5.36 -21.61
CA GLY A 19 -14.63 5.14 -22.53
C GLY A 19 -13.25 5.30 -21.90
N GLU A 20 -13.14 5.65 -20.61
CA GLU A 20 -11.85 5.64 -19.92
C GLU A 20 -11.38 4.21 -19.63
N PRO A 21 -10.25 3.77 -20.23
CA PRO A 21 -9.75 2.41 -20.04
C PRO A 21 -9.34 2.14 -18.59
N GLU A 22 -8.89 3.17 -17.86
CA GLU A 22 -8.46 3.04 -16.47
C GLU A 22 -9.62 2.54 -15.57
N LEU A 23 -10.85 3.00 -15.81
CA LEU A 23 -12.04 2.63 -15.03
C LEU A 23 -12.54 1.20 -15.30
N SER A 24 -12.05 0.57 -16.37
CA SER A 24 -12.35 -0.84 -16.68
C SER A 24 -11.52 -1.83 -15.83
N THR A 25 -10.52 -1.33 -15.11
CA THR A 25 -9.66 -2.13 -14.24
C THR A 25 -10.06 -1.98 -12.77
N TRP A 26 -9.85 -3.05 -11.98
CA TRP A 26 -10.07 -3.00 -10.54
C TRP A 26 -9.17 -1.96 -9.84
N ASP A 27 -7.97 -1.74 -10.36
CA ASP A 27 -7.05 -0.73 -9.83
C ASP A 27 -7.53 0.69 -10.09
N GLY A 28 -8.06 0.98 -11.28
CA GLY A 28 -8.68 2.27 -11.57
C GLY A 28 -9.93 2.53 -10.73
N PHE A 29 -10.77 1.52 -10.52
CA PHE A 29 -11.89 1.62 -9.56
C PHE A 29 -11.39 2.01 -8.17
N LYS A 30 -10.43 1.26 -7.59
CA LYS A 30 -9.90 1.54 -6.25
C LYS A 30 -9.33 2.96 -6.16
N LYS A 31 -8.61 3.40 -7.19
CA LYS A 31 -8.03 4.75 -7.25
C LYS A 31 -9.12 5.82 -7.16
N MET A 32 -10.17 5.73 -7.99
CA MET A 32 -11.26 6.72 -7.97
C MET A 32 -12.08 6.64 -6.68
N PHE A 33 -12.32 5.43 -6.18
CA PHE A 33 -13.02 5.23 -4.91
C PHE A 33 -12.26 5.88 -3.74
N MET A 34 -10.92 5.71 -3.70
CA MET A 34 -10.09 6.39 -2.70
C MET A 34 -10.07 7.90 -2.89
N GLN A 35 -10.17 8.38 -4.14
CA GLN A 35 -10.22 9.81 -4.42
C GLN A 35 -11.52 10.46 -3.92
N GLU A 36 -12.65 9.80 -4.10
CA GLU A 36 -13.96 10.30 -3.67
C GLU A 36 -14.13 10.22 -2.14
N TYR A 37 -13.83 9.06 -1.54
CA TYR A 37 -14.25 8.78 -0.17
C TYR A 37 -13.18 9.05 0.88
N ILE A 38 -11.91 9.24 0.50
CA ILE A 38 -10.82 9.51 1.44
C ILE A 38 -10.35 10.94 1.22
N PRO A 39 -10.63 11.88 2.13
CA PRO A 39 -10.19 13.27 2.01
C PRO A 39 -8.67 13.39 1.88
N ASP A 40 -8.20 14.41 1.16
CA ASP A 40 -6.76 14.65 0.97
C ASP A 40 -6.02 14.79 2.31
N SER A 41 -6.62 15.43 3.31
CA SER A 41 -6.05 15.54 4.66
C SER A 41 -5.77 14.16 5.27
N LYS A 42 -6.67 13.20 5.08
CA LYS A 42 -6.49 11.83 5.57
C LYS A 42 -5.45 11.08 4.77
N ARG A 43 -5.36 11.31 3.46
CA ARG A 43 -4.28 10.73 2.63
C ARG A 43 -2.92 11.26 3.07
N CYS A 44 -2.78 12.56 3.32
CA CYS A 44 -1.54 13.15 3.84
C CYS A 44 -1.15 12.57 5.21
N GLU A 45 -2.12 12.35 6.09
CA GLU A 45 -1.87 11.68 7.38
C GLU A 45 -1.37 10.25 7.19
N LEU A 46 -2.03 9.46 6.33
CA LEU A 46 -1.62 8.08 6.01
C LEU A 46 -0.22 8.02 5.37
N GLN A 47 0.12 8.97 4.50
CA GLN A 47 1.46 9.08 3.93
C GLN A 47 2.51 9.39 5.01
N ARG A 48 2.21 10.30 5.94
CA ARG A 48 3.11 10.60 7.06
C ARG A 48 3.31 9.41 7.97
N GLU A 49 2.21 8.74 8.35
CA GLU A 49 2.28 7.49 9.12
C GLU A 49 3.13 6.43 8.42
N PHE A 50 3.02 6.32 7.09
CA PHE A 50 3.83 5.38 6.31
C PHE A 50 5.32 5.73 6.32
N VAL A 51 5.68 7.02 6.23
CA VAL A 51 7.07 7.48 6.31
C VAL A 51 7.70 7.15 7.67
N ASP A 52 6.91 7.22 8.74
CA ASP A 52 7.36 6.90 10.09
C ASP A 52 7.17 5.41 10.46
N LEU A 53 6.62 4.60 9.55
CA LEU A 53 6.28 3.21 9.80
C LEU A 53 7.52 2.34 9.98
N LYS A 54 7.75 1.92 11.23
CA LYS A 54 8.77 0.95 11.64
C LYS A 54 8.13 -0.22 12.37
N GLN A 55 8.84 -1.35 12.44
CA GLN A 55 8.44 -2.53 13.19
C GLN A 55 8.31 -2.19 14.68
N GLY A 56 9.35 -1.60 15.27
CA GLY A 56 9.33 -1.18 16.68
C GLY A 56 9.05 -2.36 17.60
N SER A 57 8.06 -2.24 18.48
CA SER A 57 7.67 -3.31 19.40
C SER A 57 6.74 -4.37 18.79
N ARG A 58 6.39 -4.25 17.50
CA ARG A 58 5.45 -5.16 16.81
C ARG A 58 6.16 -6.42 16.32
N THR A 59 5.41 -7.51 16.20
CA THR A 59 5.88 -8.68 15.43
C THR A 59 5.99 -8.34 13.95
N VAL A 60 6.71 -9.15 13.18
CA VAL A 60 6.81 -8.95 11.73
C VAL A 60 5.44 -9.08 11.06
N GLU A 61 4.62 -10.06 11.45
CA GLU A 61 3.20 -10.17 11.05
C GLU A 61 2.42 -8.88 11.28
N GLN A 62 2.53 -8.27 12.46
CA GLN A 62 1.84 -7.02 12.77
C GLN A 62 2.41 -5.84 11.97
N TYR A 63 3.71 -5.86 11.69
CA TYR A 63 4.37 -4.86 10.85
C TYR A 63 3.95 -4.95 9.37
N LYS A 64 3.52 -6.13 8.88
CA LYS A 64 2.92 -6.30 7.54
C LYS A 64 1.64 -5.47 7.34
N LYS A 65 1.14 -4.76 8.36
CA LYS A 65 0.23 -3.62 8.17
C LYS A 65 0.76 -2.62 7.13
N PHE A 66 2.06 -2.62 6.83
CA PHE A 66 2.66 -2.02 5.65
C PHE A 66 1.82 -2.18 4.36
N ASP A 67 1.26 -3.37 4.12
CA ASP A 67 0.44 -3.66 2.93
C ASP A 67 -0.84 -2.79 2.87
N CYS A 68 -1.38 -2.39 4.01
CA CYS A 68 -2.54 -1.51 4.08
C CYS A 68 -2.24 -0.08 3.60
N TYR A 69 -0.98 0.34 3.62
CA TYR A 69 -0.59 1.69 3.19
C TYR A 69 -0.30 1.76 1.69
N LEU A 70 0.10 0.65 1.06
CA LEU A 70 0.48 0.59 -0.35
C LEU A 70 -0.53 1.22 -1.33
N PRO A 71 -1.85 1.11 -1.15
CA PRO A 71 -2.78 1.79 -2.06
C PRO A 71 -2.70 3.32 -2.01
N PHE A 72 -2.21 3.90 -0.91
CA PHE A 72 -2.10 5.36 -0.70
C PHE A 72 -0.72 5.92 -1.01
N VAL A 73 0.32 5.09 -0.91
CA VAL A 73 1.72 5.48 -1.13
C VAL A 73 2.36 4.77 -2.31
N GLY A 74 1.62 3.95 -3.06
CA GLY A 74 2.18 3.07 -4.09
C GLY A 74 3.06 3.78 -5.12
N SER A 75 2.71 5.01 -5.49
CA SER A 75 3.54 5.85 -6.35
C SER A 75 4.85 6.34 -5.72
N GLN A 76 4.93 6.45 -4.39
CA GLN A 76 6.13 6.84 -3.65
C GLN A 76 7.08 5.68 -3.39
N VAL A 77 6.55 4.46 -3.29
CA VAL A 77 7.34 3.25 -3.04
C VAL A 77 8.06 2.77 -4.30
N GLY A 78 7.59 3.19 -5.48
CA GLY A 78 8.25 2.95 -6.75
C GLY A 78 8.03 1.53 -7.27
N ASP A 79 9.12 0.86 -7.63
CA ASP A 79 9.10 -0.51 -8.14
C ASP A 79 9.11 -1.57 -7.01
N GLU A 80 9.07 -2.84 -7.38
CA GLU A 80 9.07 -3.96 -6.42
C GLU A 80 10.34 -3.96 -5.54
N GLN A 81 11.48 -3.47 -6.05
CA GLN A 81 12.70 -3.32 -5.28
C GLN A 81 12.57 -2.19 -4.25
N GLY A 82 12.07 -1.02 -4.64
CA GLY A 82 11.80 0.09 -3.72
C GLY A 82 10.83 -0.32 -2.61
N LYS A 83 9.85 -1.18 -2.93
CA LYS A 83 8.96 -1.81 -1.94
C LYS A 83 9.70 -2.73 -0.98
N ALA A 84 10.58 -3.58 -1.49
CA ALA A 84 11.41 -4.47 -0.69
C ALA A 84 12.31 -3.68 0.26
N ASP A 85 13.03 -2.69 -0.26
CA ASP A 85 13.97 -1.85 0.49
C ASP A 85 13.24 -1.07 1.58
N ARG A 86 12.07 -0.51 1.25
CA ARG A 86 11.26 0.26 2.20
C ARG A 86 10.77 -0.60 3.36
N PHE A 87 10.30 -1.81 3.10
CA PHE A 87 9.89 -2.74 4.15
C PHE A 87 11.09 -3.21 4.98
N LEU A 88 12.21 -3.55 4.32
CA LEU A 88 13.45 -3.96 4.97
C LEU A 88 13.98 -2.87 5.93
N TRP A 89 14.00 -1.61 5.52
CA TRP A 89 14.48 -0.49 6.36
C TRP A 89 13.63 -0.23 7.60
N GLY A 90 12.36 -0.63 7.59
CA GLY A 90 11.51 -0.48 8.76
C GLY A 90 11.63 -1.64 9.75
N LEU A 91 12.31 -2.74 9.41
CA LEU A 91 12.55 -3.85 10.32
C LEU A 91 13.52 -3.47 11.45
N ASN A 92 13.37 -4.13 12.59
CA ASN A 92 14.30 -3.98 13.70
C ASN A 92 15.69 -4.53 13.31
N LEU A 93 16.74 -3.95 13.89
CA LEU A 93 18.13 -4.22 13.48
C LEU A 93 18.50 -5.72 13.54
N ASN A 94 17.96 -6.45 14.53
CA ASN A 94 18.19 -7.88 14.71
C ASN A 94 17.61 -8.75 13.59
N ILE A 95 16.59 -8.26 12.86
CA ILE A 95 15.99 -8.94 11.70
C ILE A 95 16.53 -8.35 10.39
N TYR A 96 16.74 -7.03 10.37
CA TYR A 96 17.31 -6.32 9.22
C TYR A 96 18.64 -6.92 8.77
N LEU A 97 19.60 -7.10 9.69
CA LEU A 97 20.94 -7.56 9.36
C LEU A 97 20.95 -8.95 8.67
N PRO A 98 20.33 -10.00 9.23
CA PRO A 98 20.32 -11.31 8.59
C PRO A 98 19.55 -11.30 7.26
N VAL A 99 18.42 -10.58 7.16
CA VAL A 99 17.62 -10.54 5.93
C VAL A 99 18.35 -9.77 4.82
N ASN A 100 18.97 -8.64 5.15
CA ASN A 100 19.70 -7.78 4.19
C ASN A 100 20.94 -8.48 3.60
N GLN A 101 21.56 -9.42 4.32
CA GLN A 101 22.70 -10.20 3.81
C GLN A 101 22.37 -10.92 2.50
N PHE A 102 21.13 -11.40 2.35
CA PHE A 102 20.68 -12.11 1.16
C PHE A 102 20.30 -11.19 0.00
N LYS A 103 20.33 -9.86 0.20
CA LYS A 103 19.95 -8.83 -0.78
C LYS A 103 18.65 -9.19 -1.51
N PRO A 104 17.54 -9.39 -0.78
CA PRO A 104 16.27 -9.75 -1.38
C PRO A 104 15.80 -8.67 -2.35
N ALA A 105 15.38 -9.09 -3.54
CA ALA A 105 14.95 -8.18 -4.59
C ALA A 105 13.43 -7.88 -4.58
N THR A 106 12.68 -8.52 -3.68
CA THR A 106 11.21 -8.45 -3.66
C THR A 106 10.69 -8.32 -2.24
N TYR A 107 9.54 -7.65 -2.10
CA TYR A 107 8.88 -7.50 -0.80
C TYR A 107 8.60 -8.86 -0.16
N ARG A 108 8.11 -9.80 -0.96
CA ARG A 108 7.84 -11.17 -0.52
C ARG A 108 9.11 -11.86 -0.02
N GLY A 109 10.23 -11.71 -0.73
CA GLY A 109 11.50 -12.29 -0.33
C GLY A 109 12.04 -11.76 0.99
N VAL A 110 11.77 -10.48 1.32
CA VAL A 110 12.05 -9.89 2.63
C VAL A 110 11.10 -10.44 3.69
N ALA A 111 9.80 -10.43 3.41
CA ALA A 111 8.77 -10.85 4.37
C ALA A 111 8.93 -12.31 4.79
N ASP A 112 9.14 -13.22 3.83
CA ASP A 112 9.28 -14.66 4.11
C ASP A 112 10.49 -14.93 5.02
N ARG A 113 11.61 -14.20 4.83
CA ARG A 113 12.83 -14.35 5.65
C ARG A 113 12.77 -13.66 7.00
N ALA A 114 11.87 -12.70 7.18
CA ALA A 114 11.75 -11.93 8.41
C ALA A 114 10.92 -12.67 9.48
N ILE A 115 10.18 -13.71 9.08
CA ILE A 115 9.29 -14.50 9.94
C ILE A 115 9.94 -15.81 10.41
N ASP A 116 10.93 -16.33 9.65
CA ASP A 116 11.76 -17.50 10.01
C ASP A 116 12.69 -17.23 11.20
#